data_AF-A0A2G5ELE6-F1
#
_entry.id   AF-A0A2G5ELE6-F1
#
_cell.length_a   1.000
_cell.length_b   1.000
_cell.length_c   1.000
_cell.angle_alpha   90.00
_cell.angle_beta   90.00
_cell.angle_gamma   90.00
#
_symmetry.space_group_name_H-M   'P 1'
#
loop_
_entity.id
_entity.type
_entity.pdbx_description
1 polymer ?
#
loop_
_entity_poly.entity_id
_entity_poly.type
_entity_poly.pdbx_seq_one_letter_code
_entity_poly.pdbx_strand_id
1 'polypeptide(L)'
;MGYIHFILVLTFIQVHSTISVVTSNKRQAIEIIIGGGGIGIGGSGNTPTYPTDPTPPPAECSPPPSPPPPPADCSPPTVPPSPPPRPLHPPPKQPAPPPPEQPFNFLDERLSVAYPVIQNFKKIITSDPLGITKTWVGTDICNKYKGYYCDSPPDNVTAITVASIDFNGFHLSAPTLDGFLDKLPDLALFHANSNNFSGIISPKILKLRYLYELDLSNNKFSGAFPPALLAPNNITFLDIRFNFFSGSVPSQIFSRNLDVLFINNNNFKAKLPANIGTTSALFLSLANNKLTGQIPSSIGKALALIEILLLNNQLSGCLPYEIGYLEGLTLFDVGNNQLTGPLPCSFACLDKIEQLNLAGNFFYGPVPEVVCALGKLENLSLSGNYFTQVGPICRDLINRGVLDLKNNCVLDLPFQRSPMDCAMFFSRPRWCPFLQSYNFIPCKPSHSPHASTRQASYSGWKAPPLTHSSLIKHRL
;
A
#
# COMPACT_ATOMS: atom_id res chain seq x y z
N MET A 1 -22.76 -39.32 7.61
CA MET A 1 -22.34 -38.06 6.98
C MET A 1 -21.69 -37.14 8.02
N GLY A 2 -20.55 -37.53 8.61
CA GLY A 2 -19.92 -36.75 9.68
C GLY A 2 -18.53 -37.21 10.12
N TYR A 3 -17.90 -38.17 9.42
CA TYR A 3 -16.62 -38.76 9.82
C TYR A 3 -15.54 -38.79 8.71
N ILE A 4 -15.86 -38.28 7.51
CA ILE A 4 -14.90 -38.21 6.38
C ILE A 4 -14.27 -36.82 6.25
N HIS A 5 -14.84 -35.78 6.87
CA HIS A 5 -14.26 -34.43 6.87
C HIS A 5 -13.14 -34.22 7.91
N PHE A 6 -12.98 -35.13 8.88
CA PHE A 6 -12.00 -34.97 9.96
C PHE A 6 -10.62 -35.58 9.63
N ILE A 7 -10.54 -36.48 8.63
CA ILE A 7 -9.28 -37.15 8.24
C ILE A 7 -8.48 -36.34 7.22
N LEU A 8 -9.11 -35.43 6.47
CA LEU A 8 -8.44 -34.61 5.45
C LEU A 8 -7.72 -33.36 6.02
N VAL A 9 -8.00 -32.99 7.29
CA VAL A 9 -7.37 -31.85 7.96
C VAL A 9 -6.09 -32.24 8.69
N LEU A 10 -5.92 -33.52 9.04
CA LEU A 10 -4.76 -33.99 9.82
C LEU A 10 -3.55 -34.35 8.95
N THR A 11 -3.71 -34.67 7.67
CA THR A 11 -2.57 -34.95 6.76
C THR A 11 -1.95 -33.70 6.16
N PHE A 12 -2.59 -32.53 6.24
CA PHE A 12 -2.02 -31.25 5.77
C PHE A 12 -1.05 -30.61 6.77
N ILE A 13 -1.10 -30.99 8.05
CA ILE A 13 -0.24 -30.43 9.10
C ILE A 13 1.15 -31.08 9.12
N GLN A 14 1.31 -32.26 8.51
CA GLN A 14 2.54 -33.07 8.65
C GLN A 14 3.60 -32.84 7.55
N VAL A 15 3.33 -32.01 6.53
CA VAL A 15 4.28 -31.71 5.45
C VAL A 15 5.07 -30.40 5.70
N HIS A 16 4.70 -29.59 6.69
CA HIS A 16 5.35 -28.30 6.97
C HIS A 16 6.62 -28.36 7.85
N SER A 17 7.22 -29.54 8.05
CA SER A 17 8.34 -29.69 9.02
C SER A 17 9.72 -29.99 8.42
N THR A 18 9.90 -30.05 7.10
CA THR A 18 11.21 -30.36 6.51
C THR A 18 11.52 -29.43 5.35
N ILE A 19 12.06 -28.25 5.65
CA ILE A 19 13.13 -27.54 4.93
C ILE A 19 13.41 -26.28 5.76
N SER A 20 14.49 -26.32 6.55
CA SER A 20 15.03 -25.13 7.23
C SER A 20 16.46 -25.42 7.63
N VAL A 21 17.42 -25.14 6.74
CA VAL A 21 18.79 -24.78 7.11
C VAL A 21 19.37 -23.88 6.01
N VAL A 22 20.10 -22.82 6.42
CA VAL A 22 20.97 -21.90 5.63
C VAL A 22 20.20 -20.71 5.01
N THR A 23 20.23 -19.44 5.48
CA THR A 23 21.25 -18.62 6.14
C THR A 23 20.63 -17.61 7.13
N SER A 24 21.38 -17.34 8.19
CA SER A 24 21.15 -16.27 9.17
C SER A 24 21.75 -14.96 8.64
N ASN A 25 20.94 -13.92 8.49
CA ASN A 25 21.36 -12.55 8.75
C ASN A 25 20.17 -11.69 9.18
N LYS A 26 20.44 -10.80 10.13
CA LYS A 26 19.51 -10.01 10.95
C LYS A 26 18.45 -9.29 10.09
N ARG A 27 17.16 -9.56 10.33
CA ARG A 27 16.06 -8.64 9.97
C ARG A 27 16.25 -7.38 10.80
N GLN A 28 16.69 -6.31 10.14
CA GLN A 28 16.58 -4.96 10.67
C GLN A 28 15.10 -4.64 10.86
N ALA A 29 14.82 -3.83 11.87
CA ALA A 29 13.50 -3.33 12.18
C ALA A 29 12.77 -2.84 10.91
N ILE A 30 11.45 -2.95 10.91
CA ILE A 30 10.61 -2.11 10.06
C ILE A 30 10.87 -0.67 10.53
N GLU A 31 11.93 -0.08 9.99
CA GLU A 31 12.18 1.35 10.04
C GLU A 31 11.09 1.96 9.16
N ILE A 32 9.98 2.36 9.78
CA ILE A 32 9.15 3.40 9.22
C ILE A 32 10.04 4.65 9.27
N ILE A 33 10.83 4.86 8.21
CA ILE A 33 11.51 6.13 7.99
C ILE A 33 10.39 7.17 7.77
N ILE A 34 9.93 7.77 8.87
CA ILE A 34 9.22 9.05 8.84
C ILE A 34 10.28 10.08 8.44
N GLY A 35 10.50 10.20 7.13
CA GLY A 35 11.41 11.19 6.55
C GLY A 35 10.90 12.61 6.80
N GLY A 36 11.21 13.15 7.97
CA GLY A 36 11.13 14.57 8.29
C GLY A 36 12.23 15.33 7.55
N GLY A 37 12.00 15.65 6.28
CA GLY A 37 12.85 16.55 5.49
C GLY A 37 12.46 18.01 5.72
N GLY A 38 12.98 18.63 6.78
CA GLY A 38 12.99 20.08 6.90
C GLY A 38 14.05 20.67 5.97
N ILE A 39 13.65 21.53 5.04
CA ILE A 39 14.55 22.45 4.34
C ILE A 39 14.04 23.86 4.58
N GLY A 40 14.95 24.68 5.12
CA GLY A 40 14.68 25.97 5.72
C GLY A 40 14.17 27.04 4.77
N ILE A 41 13.28 27.86 5.32
CA ILE A 41 12.79 29.10 4.74
C ILE A 41 13.84 30.17 5.04
N GLY A 42 14.64 30.53 4.04
CA GLY A 42 15.42 31.77 4.03
C GLY A 42 14.52 32.91 3.60
N GLY A 43 14.27 33.86 4.50
CA GLY A 43 13.49 35.06 4.21
C GLY A 43 14.25 36.07 3.36
N SER A 44 13.52 36.77 2.49
CA SER A 44 13.80 38.15 2.12
C SER A 44 12.48 38.80 1.74
N GLY A 45 12.18 39.92 2.40
CA GLY A 45 10.95 40.66 2.22
C GLY A 45 10.82 41.30 0.83
N ASN A 46 9.59 41.56 0.44
CA ASN A 46 9.21 42.80 -0.23
C ASN A 46 7.71 43.05 -0.08
N THR A 47 7.41 44.30 0.24
CA THR A 47 6.10 44.94 0.42
C THR A 47 5.27 44.98 -0.88
N PRO A 48 3.93 45.14 -0.78
CA PRO A 48 3.02 45.01 -1.91
C PRO A 48 2.82 46.32 -2.68
N THR A 49 2.77 46.23 -4.01
CA THR A 49 2.25 47.29 -4.90
C THR A 49 1.14 46.71 -5.76
N TYR A 50 -0.05 47.32 -5.65
CA TYR A 50 -1.21 47.11 -6.53
C TYR A 50 -0.88 47.50 -7.98
N PRO A 51 -1.52 46.84 -8.96
CA PRO A 51 -2.12 47.65 -10.04
C PRO A 51 -3.53 47.21 -10.44
N THR A 52 -4.15 48.17 -11.12
CA THR A 52 -5.53 48.38 -11.56
C THR A 52 -5.93 47.64 -12.84
N ASP A 53 -7.21 47.23 -12.88
CA ASP A 53 -8.15 47.07 -14.01
C ASP A 53 -7.85 46.14 -15.22
N PRO A 54 -8.91 45.62 -15.89
CA PRO A 54 -8.88 44.33 -16.58
C PRO A 54 -8.74 44.46 -18.10
N THR A 55 -8.00 43.50 -18.67
CA THR A 55 -7.87 43.28 -20.11
C THR A 55 -9.11 42.59 -20.71
N PRO A 56 -9.49 42.91 -21.97
CA PRO A 56 -10.67 42.36 -22.66
C PRO A 56 -10.45 40.93 -23.19
N PRO A 57 -11.52 40.20 -23.53
CA PRO A 57 -11.44 38.79 -23.92
C PRO A 57 -10.86 38.57 -25.33
N PRO A 58 -10.24 37.39 -25.58
CA PRO A 58 -9.63 37.08 -26.87
C PRO A 58 -10.66 36.72 -27.95
N ALA A 59 -10.32 37.08 -29.20
CA ALA A 59 -11.12 36.88 -30.40
C ALA A 59 -11.26 35.40 -30.82
N GLU A 60 -12.43 35.08 -31.38
CA GLU A 60 -12.80 33.77 -31.92
C GLU A 60 -11.91 33.32 -33.09
N CYS A 61 -11.42 32.08 -33.04
CA CYS A 61 -10.73 31.43 -34.14
C CYS A 61 -11.73 30.82 -35.13
N SER A 62 -11.55 31.10 -36.42
CA SER A 62 -12.35 30.55 -37.53
C SER A 62 -12.12 29.04 -37.74
N PRO A 63 -13.13 28.29 -38.23
CA PRO A 63 -13.03 26.85 -38.44
C PRO A 63 -12.16 26.49 -39.69
N PRO A 64 -11.55 25.29 -39.70
CA PRO A 64 -10.72 24.83 -40.81
C PRO A 64 -11.53 24.43 -42.06
N PRO A 65 -10.94 24.48 -43.27
CA PRO A 65 -11.62 24.16 -44.52
C PRO A 65 -11.85 22.65 -44.73
N SER A 66 -12.95 22.33 -45.41
CA SER A 66 -13.42 20.97 -45.75
C SER A 66 -12.50 20.22 -46.73
N PRO A 67 -12.43 18.87 -46.65
CA PRO A 67 -11.61 18.05 -47.56
C PRO A 67 -12.22 17.95 -48.98
N PRO A 68 -11.39 17.78 -50.03
CA PRO A 68 -11.84 17.65 -51.41
C PRO A 68 -12.48 16.26 -51.71
N PRO A 69 -13.36 16.17 -52.73
CA PRO A 69 -14.10 14.96 -53.08
C PRO A 69 -13.22 13.88 -53.76
N PRO A 70 -13.63 12.60 -53.70
CA PRO A 70 -12.88 11.49 -54.30
C PRO A 70 -12.99 11.49 -55.84
N PRO A 71 -11.95 11.04 -56.57
CA PRO A 71 -11.99 10.95 -58.02
C PRO A 71 -12.87 9.79 -58.52
N ALA A 72 -13.47 10.01 -59.68
CA ALA A 72 -14.39 9.11 -60.38
C ALA A 72 -13.70 7.92 -61.05
N ASP A 73 -14.42 6.80 -61.10
CA ASP A 73 -14.11 5.57 -61.84
C ASP A 73 -13.84 5.86 -63.33
N CYS A 74 -12.68 5.42 -63.80
CA CYS A 74 -12.34 5.35 -65.22
C CYS A 74 -11.88 3.93 -65.59
N SER A 75 -12.47 3.45 -66.68
CA SER A 75 -12.41 2.14 -67.33
C SER A 75 -11.01 1.54 -67.54
N PRO A 76 -10.90 0.20 -67.72
CA PRO A 76 -9.62 -0.49 -67.81
C PRO A 76 -8.92 -0.26 -69.16
N PRO A 77 -7.58 -0.09 -69.19
CA PRO A 77 -6.82 -0.13 -70.43
C PRO A 77 -6.50 -1.57 -70.88
N THR A 78 -6.48 -1.73 -72.19
CA THR A 78 -6.16 -2.94 -72.96
C THR A 78 -4.71 -3.39 -72.80
N VAL A 79 -4.50 -4.70 -72.66
CA VAL A 79 -3.20 -5.37 -72.51
C VAL A 79 -2.53 -5.57 -73.87
N PRO A 80 -1.28 -5.12 -74.10
CA PRO A 80 -0.45 -5.56 -75.22
C PRO A 80 0.32 -6.87 -74.89
N PRO A 81 0.66 -7.70 -75.90
CA PRO A 81 1.18 -9.04 -75.69
C PRO A 81 2.64 -9.08 -75.20
N SER A 82 2.92 -10.08 -74.37
CA SER A 82 4.19 -10.33 -73.68
C SER A 82 5.35 -10.72 -74.62
N PRO A 83 6.58 -10.22 -74.40
CA PRO A 83 7.77 -10.73 -75.08
C PRO A 83 8.30 -12.05 -74.46
N PRO A 84 9.11 -12.84 -75.18
CA PRO A 84 9.46 -14.22 -74.80
C PRO A 84 10.46 -14.30 -73.62
N PRO A 85 10.54 -15.46 -72.93
CA PRO A 85 11.31 -15.59 -71.68
C PRO A 85 12.82 -15.60 -71.92
N ARG A 86 13.56 -14.90 -71.06
CA ARG A 86 15.03 -14.97 -70.94
C ARG A 86 15.45 -16.18 -70.07
N PRO A 87 16.63 -16.78 -70.26
CA PRO A 87 17.02 -18.02 -69.56
C PRO A 87 17.14 -17.86 -68.04
N LEU A 88 16.69 -18.90 -67.32
CA LEU A 88 16.76 -19.03 -65.87
C LEU A 88 18.21 -19.15 -65.38
N HIS A 89 18.63 -18.25 -64.49
CA HIS A 89 19.80 -18.48 -63.64
C HIS A 89 19.46 -19.53 -62.56
N PRO A 90 20.42 -20.38 -62.15
CA PRO A 90 20.18 -21.38 -61.11
C PRO A 90 19.96 -20.69 -59.74
N PRO A 91 19.10 -21.26 -58.88
CA PRO A 91 18.78 -20.67 -57.58
C PRO A 91 20.02 -20.66 -56.65
N PRO A 92 20.17 -19.64 -55.80
CA PRO A 92 21.23 -19.63 -54.79
C PRO A 92 21.03 -20.77 -53.80
N LYS A 93 22.13 -21.44 -53.43
CA LYS A 93 22.15 -22.50 -52.41
C LYS A 93 21.54 -21.97 -51.11
N GLN A 94 20.56 -22.70 -50.57
CA GLN A 94 20.02 -22.46 -49.23
C GLN A 94 21.17 -22.48 -48.19
N PRO A 95 21.20 -21.53 -47.23
CA PRO A 95 22.07 -21.63 -46.08
C PRO A 95 21.78 -22.92 -45.32
N ALA A 96 22.83 -23.61 -44.86
CA ALA A 96 22.69 -24.81 -44.05
C ALA A 96 21.83 -24.53 -42.80
N PRO A 97 20.98 -25.48 -42.36
CA PRO A 97 20.25 -25.34 -41.11
C PRO A 97 21.23 -25.08 -39.96
N PRO A 98 20.88 -24.23 -38.98
CA PRO A 98 21.70 -24.07 -37.78
C PRO A 98 21.88 -25.43 -37.09
N PRO A 99 23.04 -25.66 -36.44
CA PRO A 99 23.30 -26.92 -35.75
C PRO A 99 22.21 -27.18 -34.70
N PRO A 100 21.76 -28.43 -34.49
CA PRO A 100 20.81 -28.75 -33.44
C PRO A 100 21.37 -28.30 -32.09
N GLU A 101 20.62 -27.44 -31.39
CA GLU A 101 20.94 -27.01 -30.02
C GLU A 101 21.08 -28.26 -29.14
N GLN A 102 22.19 -28.38 -28.41
CA GLN A 102 22.36 -29.47 -27.46
C GLN A 102 21.23 -29.43 -26.44
N PRO A 103 20.62 -30.58 -26.08
CA PRO A 103 19.53 -30.60 -25.12
C PRO A 103 20.09 -30.16 -23.77
N PHE A 104 19.76 -28.93 -23.38
CA PHE A 104 19.96 -28.44 -22.04
C PHE A 104 19.19 -29.38 -21.09
N ASN A 105 19.92 -30.20 -20.33
CA ASN A 105 19.30 -31.14 -19.40
C ASN A 105 18.82 -30.35 -18.16
N PHE A 106 17.51 -30.13 -18.08
CA PHE A 106 16.85 -29.51 -16.94
C PHE A 106 16.33 -30.58 -15.98
N LEU A 107 16.25 -30.25 -14.70
CA LEU A 107 15.68 -31.15 -13.68
C LEU A 107 14.18 -31.42 -13.90
N ASP A 108 13.49 -30.48 -14.53
CA ASP A 108 12.05 -30.54 -14.81
C ASP A 108 11.71 -29.80 -16.11
N GLU A 109 10.67 -30.24 -16.81
CA GLU A 109 10.15 -29.56 -18.00
C GLU A 109 9.70 -28.12 -17.69
N ARG A 110 9.13 -27.86 -16.52
CA ARG A 110 8.69 -26.51 -16.10
C ARG A 110 9.87 -25.55 -15.96
N LEU A 111 11.02 -26.03 -15.48
CA LEU A 111 12.26 -25.26 -15.45
C LEU A 111 12.80 -24.97 -16.86
N SER A 112 12.64 -25.90 -17.80
CA SER A 112 13.01 -25.68 -19.20
C SER A 112 12.20 -24.54 -19.85
N VAL A 113 10.95 -24.35 -19.42
CA VAL A 113 10.08 -23.24 -19.86
C VAL A 113 10.44 -21.92 -19.16
N ALA A 114 10.81 -21.97 -17.87
CA ALA A 114 11.22 -20.80 -17.12
C ALA A 114 12.57 -20.22 -17.60
N TYR A 115 13.51 -21.07 -17.99
CA TYR A 115 14.84 -20.66 -18.43
C TYR A 115 14.84 -19.57 -19.52
N PRO A 116 14.19 -19.74 -20.70
CA PRO A 116 14.18 -18.71 -21.74
C PRO A 116 13.47 -17.43 -21.27
N VAL A 117 12.50 -17.52 -20.36
CA VAL A 117 11.84 -16.35 -19.76
C VAL A 117 12.83 -15.53 -18.93
N ILE A 118 13.60 -16.19 -18.06
CA ILE A 118 14.64 -15.56 -17.24
C ILE A 118 15.74 -14.96 -18.13
N GLN A 119 16.20 -15.70 -19.15
CA GLN A 119 17.23 -15.20 -20.06
C GLN A 119 16.75 -14.01 -20.89
N ASN A 120 15.48 -13.97 -21.28
CA ASN A 120 14.91 -12.80 -21.97
C ASN A 120 14.75 -11.60 -21.02
N PHE A 121 14.38 -11.82 -19.77
CA PHE A 121 14.35 -10.77 -18.76
C PHE A 121 15.77 -10.20 -18.51
N LYS A 122 16.77 -11.08 -18.39
CA LYS A 122 18.18 -10.69 -18.27
C LYS A 122 18.64 -9.75 -19.39
N LYS A 123 18.16 -9.94 -20.62
CA LYS A 123 18.50 -9.08 -21.77
C LYS A 123 17.92 -7.68 -21.68
N ILE A 124 16.80 -7.48 -20.98
CA ILE A 124 16.17 -6.16 -20.83
C ILE A 124 16.64 -5.41 -19.57
N ILE A 125 17.42 -6.06 -18.70
CA ILE A 125 18.04 -5.41 -17.56
C ILE A 125 19.09 -4.43 -18.09
N THR A 126 18.87 -3.14 -17.82
CA THR A 126 19.74 -2.04 -18.28
C THR A 126 20.85 -1.71 -17.29
N SER A 127 20.69 -2.10 -16.01
CA SER A 127 21.71 -1.92 -14.98
C SER A 127 21.60 -3.00 -13.92
N ASP A 128 22.75 -3.55 -13.53
CA ASP A 128 22.93 -4.55 -12.48
C ASP A 128 24.19 -4.21 -11.66
N PRO A 129 24.11 -3.24 -10.73
CA PRO A 129 25.28 -2.72 -10.01
C PRO A 129 25.99 -3.78 -9.17
N LEU A 130 25.24 -4.76 -8.67
CA LEU A 130 25.75 -5.83 -7.80
C LEU A 130 26.18 -7.08 -8.58
N GLY A 131 26.02 -7.09 -9.91
CA GLY A 131 26.37 -8.21 -10.78
C GLY A 131 25.58 -9.49 -10.48
N ILE A 132 24.34 -9.38 -9.99
CA ILE A 132 23.48 -10.51 -9.62
C ILE A 132 23.22 -11.41 -10.83
N THR A 133 22.94 -10.80 -11.98
CA THR A 133 22.58 -11.50 -13.23
C THR A 133 23.70 -12.37 -13.78
N LYS A 134 24.96 -12.18 -13.30
CA LYS A 134 26.09 -13.07 -13.62
C LYS A 134 25.85 -14.50 -13.12
N THR A 135 25.04 -14.66 -12.08
CA THR A 135 24.66 -15.98 -11.55
C THR A 135 23.62 -16.70 -12.41
N TRP A 136 22.91 -15.98 -13.28
CA TRP A 136 21.84 -16.51 -14.12
C TRP A 136 22.38 -17.13 -15.41
N VAL A 137 23.16 -18.20 -15.27
CA VAL A 137 23.82 -18.92 -16.37
C VAL A 137 23.71 -20.43 -16.17
N GLY A 138 23.39 -21.17 -17.23
CA GLY A 138 23.23 -22.61 -17.21
C GLY A 138 21.83 -23.08 -16.76
N THR A 139 21.63 -24.39 -16.74
CA THR A 139 20.31 -25.02 -16.49
C THR A 139 19.89 -25.10 -15.02
N ASP A 140 20.85 -24.95 -14.11
CA ASP A 140 20.64 -25.08 -12.66
C ASP A 140 20.10 -23.77 -12.06
N ILE A 141 18.83 -23.46 -12.36
CA ILE A 141 18.14 -22.26 -11.88
C ILE A 141 18.06 -22.27 -10.35
N CYS A 142 17.61 -23.39 -9.77
CA CYS A 142 17.23 -23.46 -8.37
C CYS A 142 18.39 -23.29 -7.38
N ASN A 143 19.59 -23.75 -7.73
CA ASN A 143 20.73 -23.70 -6.81
C ASN A 143 21.72 -22.57 -7.11
N LYS A 144 21.80 -22.12 -8.37
CA LYS A 144 22.81 -21.13 -8.77
C LYS A 144 22.26 -19.73 -8.99
N TYR A 145 20.99 -19.59 -9.37
CA TYR A 145 20.47 -18.28 -9.73
C TYR A 145 20.09 -17.52 -8.47
N LYS A 146 20.87 -16.48 -8.16
CA LYS A 146 20.58 -15.65 -6.99
C LYS A 146 19.24 -14.95 -7.17
N GLY A 147 18.37 -15.10 -6.17
CA GLY A 147 17.02 -14.52 -6.14
C GLY A 147 15.93 -15.39 -6.75
N TYR A 148 16.24 -16.61 -7.21
CA TYR A 148 15.24 -17.57 -7.68
C TYR A 148 15.18 -18.76 -6.72
N TYR A 149 13.98 -19.15 -6.34
CA TYR A 149 13.73 -20.28 -5.45
C TYR A 149 12.70 -21.21 -6.07
N CYS A 150 13.00 -22.50 -6.05
CA CYS A 150 12.15 -23.52 -6.64
C CYS A 150 11.44 -24.32 -5.56
N ASP A 151 10.23 -24.74 -5.87
CA ASP A 151 9.44 -25.64 -5.06
C ASP A 151 8.46 -26.41 -5.97
N SER A 152 7.68 -27.31 -5.39
CA SER A 152 6.67 -28.08 -6.09
C SER A 152 5.33 -27.35 -6.12
N PRO A 153 4.72 -27.17 -7.31
CA PRO A 153 3.46 -26.46 -7.43
C PRO A 153 2.29 -27.28 -6.87
N PRO A 154 1.20 -26.65 -6.39
CA PRO A 154 0.10 -27.36 -5.72
C PRO A 154 -0.61 -28.42 -6.57
N ASP A 155 -0.61 -28.27 -7.90
CA ASP A 155 -1.20 -29.24 -8.83
C ASP A 155 -0.30 -30.46 -9.09
N ASN A 156 1.01 -30.34 -8.88
CA ASN A 156 1.94 -31.44 -9.10
C ASN A 156 3.11 -31.39 -8.09
N VAL A 157 2.94 -32.10 -6.98
CA VAL A 157 3.93 -32.21 -5.90
C VAL A 157 5.24 -32.89 -6.27
N THR A 158 5.33 -33.50 -7.46
CA THR A 158 6.55 -34.14 -7.95
C THR A 158 7.32 -33.27 -8.94
N ALA A 159 6.67 -32.24 -9.51
CA ALA A 159 7.32 -31.31 -10.41
C ALA A 159 8.14 -30.29 -9.61
N ILE A 160 9.20 -29.76 -10.22
CA ILE A 160 9.97 -28.66 -9.68
C ILE A 160 9.85 -27.46 -10.62
N THR A 161 9.50 -26.30 -10.08
CA THR A 161 9.32 -25.07 -10.86
C THR A 161 9.83 -23.87 -10.08
N VAL A 162 9.90 -22.70 -10.70
CA VAL A 162 10.23 -21.45 -10.01
C VAL A 162 8.99 -21.00 -9.23
N ALA A 163 9.00 -21.23 -7.92
CA ALA A 163 7.87 -20.92 -7.04
C ALA A 163 7.99 -19.53 -6.41
N SER A 164 9.21 -19.02 -6.21
CA SER A 164 9.45 -17.73 -5.58
C SER A 164 10.61 -16.99 -6.23
N ILE A 165 10.48 -15.68 -6.33
CA ILE A 165 11.53 -14.78 -6.77
C ILE A 165 11.67 -13.67 -5.73
N ASP A 166 12.89 -13.50 -5.20
CA ASP A 166 13.26 -12.41 -4.29
C ASP A 166 14.43 -11.62 -4.87
N PHE A 167 14.11 -10.43 -5.36
CA PHE A 167 15.02 -9.43 -5.88
C PHE A 167 15.24 -8.25 -4.93
N ASN A 168 14.86 -8.37 -3.65
CA ASN A 168 14.95 -7.27 -2.70
C ASN A 168 16.38 -6.73 -2.59
N GLY A 169 16.51 -5.41 -2.76
CA GLY A 169 17.79 -4.70 -2.64
C GLY A 169 18.81 -5.01 -3.74
N PHE A 170 18.41 -5.62 -4.86
CA PHE A 170 19.34 -5.90 -5.96
C PHE A 170 19.68 -4.67 -6.79
N HIS A 171 18.90 -3.59 -6.68
CA HIS A 171 19.06 -2.35 -7.45
C HIS A 171 19.08 -2.57 -8.97
N LEU A 172 18.39 -3.61 -9.46
CA LEU A 172 18.25 -3.90 -10.88
C LEU A 172 17.42 -2.82 -11.57
N SER A 173 17.82 -2.44 -12.77
CA SER A 173 17.03 -1.55 -13.63
C SER A 173 16.49 -2.33 -14.81
N ALA A 174 15.18 -2.29 -15.02
CA ALA A 174 14.55 -2.79 -16.23
C ALA A 174 13.35 -1.90 -16.59
N PRO A 175 13.12 -1.64 -17.89
CA PRO A 175 12.08 -0.71 -18.32
C PRO A 175 10.65 -1.22 -18.06
N THR A 176 10.48 -2.54 -17.91
CA THR A 176 9.18 -3.21 -17.71
C THR A 176 9.37 -4.60 -17.08
N LEU A 177 8.31 -5.13 -16.47
CA LEU A 177 8.20 -6.54 -16.08
C LEU A 177 7.26 -7.35 -17.01
N ASP A 178 6.64 -6.72 -18.02
CA ASP A 178 5.82 -7.43 -19.01
C ASP A 178 6.69 -8.37 -19.86
N GLY A 179 6.21 -9.59 -20.05
CA GLY A 179 6.93 -10.67 -20.71
C GLY A 179 7.85 -11.47 -19.78
N PHE A 180 7.97 -11.08 -18.50
CA PHE A 180 8.70 -11.81 -17.47
C PHE A 180 7.74 -12.49 -16.50
N LEU A 181 7.12 -11.73 -15.60
CA LEU A 181 6.25 -12.28 -14.54
C LEU A 181 5.10 -13.09 -15.11
N ASP A 182 4.44 -12.59 -16.15
CA ASP A 182 3.27 -13.22 -16.76
C ASP A 182 3.56 -14.55 -17.48
N LYS A 183 4.84 -14.91 -17.62
CA LYS A 183 5.28 -16.16 -18.24
C LYS A 183 5.82 -17.20 -17.25
N LEU A 184 5.66 -16.95 -15.95
CA LEU A 184 6.03 -17.87 -14.88
C LEU A 184 4.76 -18.32 -14.12
N PRO A 185 3.95 -19.22 -14.70
CA PRO A 185 2.59 -19.51 -14.21
C PRO A 185 2.52 -20.09 -12.80
N ASP A 186 3.62 -20.69 -12.34
CA ASP A 186 3.72 -21.35 -11.03
C ASP A 186 4.23 -20.43 -9.92
N LEU A 187 4.49 -19.15 -10.22
CA LEU A 187 5.02 -18.21 -9.26
C LEU A 187 4.00 -17.90 -8.16
N ALA A 188 4.41 -18.12 -6.91
CA ALA A 188 3.61 -17.86 -5.72
C ALA A 188 4.04 -16.55 -5.01
N LEU A 189 5.32 -16.23 -5.03
CA LEU A 189 5.88 -15.05 -4.36
C LEU A 189 6.74 -14.24 -5.34
N PHE A 190 6.49 -12.94 -5.42
CA PHE A 190 7.37 -12.02 -6.13
C PHE A 190 7.71 -10.83 -5.23
N HIS A 191 8.96 -10.77 -4.78
CA HIS A 191 9.49 -9.64 -4.01
C HIS A 191 10.55 -8.90 -4.80
N ALA A 192 10.38 -7.59 -4.95
CA ALA A 192 11.23 -6.75 -5.76
C ALA A 192 11.50 -5.38 -5.11
N ASN A 193 11.45 -5.31 -3.78
CA ASN A 193 11.72 -4.09 -3.02
C ASN A 193 13.07 -3.47 -3.40
N SER A 194 13.12 -2.14 -3.48
CA SER A 194 14.36 -1.38 -3.67
C SER A 194 15.10 -1.72 -4.98
N ASN A 195 14.34 -1.80 -6.06
CA ASN A 195 14.86 -1.89 -7.41
C ASN A 195 14.51 -0.63 -8.21
N ASN A 196 14.89 -0.64 -9.48
CA ASN A 196 14.67 0.45 -10.41
C ASN A 196 13.81 -0.02 -11.59
N PHE A 197 12.86 -0.92 -11.33
CA PHE A 197 11.91 -1.40 -12.33
C PHE A 197 10.88 -0.32 -12.64
N SER A 198 10.61 -0.10 -13.93
CA SER A 198 9.66 0.92 -14.38
C SER A 198 8.54 0.34 -15.23
N GLY A 199 7.73 1.22 -15.81
CA GLY A 199 6.60 0.84 -16.67
C GLY A 199 5.31 0.65 -15.87
N ILE A 200 4.39 -0.13 -16.42
CA ILE A 200 3.09 -0.46 -15.80
C ILE A 200 3.07 -1.93 -15.39
N ILE A 201 2.22 -2.28 -14.42
CA ILE A 201 1.93 -3.67 -14.12
C ILE A 201 1.00 -4.22 -15.21
N SER A 202 1.48 -5.24 -15.93
CA SER A 202 0.75 -5.84 -17.05
C SER A 202 -0.55 -6.52 -16.57
N PRO A 203 -1.68 -6.36 -17.30
CA PRO A 203 -2.92 -7.07 -17.00
C PRO A 203 -2.78 -8.60 -17.03
N LYS A 204 -1.73 -9.11 -17.69
CA LYS A 204 -1.45 -10.55 -17.80
C LYS A 204 -1.04 -11.19 -16.47
N ILE A 205 -0.78 -10.40 -15.42
CA ILE A 205 -0.55 -10.92 -14.06
C ILE A 205 -1.72 -11.78 -13.54
N LEU A 206 -2.92 -11.62 -14.13
CA LEU A 206 -4.08 -12.50 -13.91
C LEU A 206 -3.83 -13.98 -14.23
N LYS A 207 -2.82 -14.30 -15.04
CA LYS A 207 -2.48 -15.67 -15.38
C LYS A 207 -1.81 -16.42 -14.22
N LEU A 208 -1.30 -15.70 -13.22
CA LEU A 208 -0.57 -16.26 -12.09
C LEU A 208 -1.55 -16.74 -11.02
N ARG A 209 -1.96 -18.00 -11.12
CA ARG A 209 -3.01 -18.58 -10.26
C ARG A 209 -2.56 -18.82 -8.83
N TYR A 210 -1.26 -19.00 -8.62
CA TYR A 210 -0.68 -19.29 -7.31
C TYR A 210 -0.10 -18.06 -6.63
N LEU A 211 -0.08 -16.89 -7.31
CA LEU A 211 0.48 -15.67 -6.74
C LEU A 211 -0.29 -15.25 -5.49
N TYR A 212 0.42 -15.26 -4.37
CA TYR A 212 -0.09 -15.02 -3.03
C TYR A 212 0.51 -13.74 -2.43
N GLU A 213 1.80 -13.46 -2.70
CA GLU A 213 2.46 -12.21 -2.31
C GLU A 213 3.07 -11.49 -3.50
N LEU A 214 2.77 -10.19 -3.58
CA LEU A 214 3.33 -9.29 -4.57
C LEU A 214 3.89 -8.04 -3.87
N ASP A 215 5.22 -7.97 -3.79
CA ASP A 215 5.96 -6.80 -3.30
C ASP A 215 6.73 -6.14 -4.46
N LEU A 216 6.25 -4.97 -4.87
CA LEU A 216 6.85 -4.10 -5.88
C LEU A 216 7.31 -2.77 -5.28
N SER A 217 7.47 -2.72 -3.96
CA SER A 217 7.75 -1.48 -3.24
C SER A 217 9.09 -0.85 -3.64
N ASN A 218 9.20 0.48 -3.51
CA ASN A 218 10.42 1.23 -3.80
C ASN A 218 10.98 0.93 -5.19
N ASN A 219 10.20 1.28 -6.22
CA ASN A 219 10.51 1.11 -7.64
C ASN A 219 10.08 2.37 -8.42
N LYS A 220 10.05 2.28 -9.76
CA LYS A 220 9.63 3.35 -10.67
C LYS A 220 8.36 3.01 -11.46
N PHE A 221 7.49 2.14 -10.93
CA PHE A 221 6.23 1.84 -11.60
C PHE A 221 5.33 3.07 -11.64
N SER A 222 4.61 3.25 -12.75
CA SER A 222 3.73 4.40 -12.97
C SER A 222 2.41 3.95 -13.61
N GLY A 223 1.54 4.91 -13.94
CA GLY A 223 0.21 4.65 -14.48
C GLY A 223 -0.87 4.59 -13.41
N ALA A 224 -2.04 4.06 -13.76
CA ALA A 224 -3.16 3.90 -12.83
C ALA A 224 -3.02 2.63 -11.98
N PHE A 225 -3.86 2.48 -10.95
CA PHE A 225 -3.99 1.22 -10.22
C PHE A 225 -4.28 0.08 -11.21
N PRO A 226 -3.52 -1.03 -11.20
CA PRO A 226 -3.65 -2.09 -12.19
C PRO A 226 -4.99 -2.83 -12.06
N PRO A 227 -5.88 -2.81 -13.07
CA PRO A 227 -7.19 -3.46 -13.00
C PRO A 227 -7.12 -4.96 -12.76
N ALA A 228 -6.03 -5.62 -13.18
CA ALA A 228 -5.79 -7.03 -12.94
C ALA A 228 -5.72 -7.41 -11.45
N LEU A 229 -5.25 -6.51 -10.59
CA LEU A 229 -5.22 -6.79 -9.14
C LEU A 229 -6.61 -6.73 -8.49
N LEU A 230 -7.63 -6.27 -9.23
CA LEU A 230 -9.02 -6.21 -8.77
C LEU A 230 -9.79 -7.51 -9.04
N ALA A 231 -9.29 -8.37 -9.93
CA ALA A 231 -9.93 -9.64 -10.25
C ALA A 231 -9.78 -10.65 -9.10
N PRO A 232 -10.67 -11.65 -9.00
CA PRO A 232 -10.50 -12.75 -8.06
C PRO A 232 -9.22 -13.54 -8.36
N ASN A 233 -8.19 -13.31 -7.55
CA ASN A 233 -6.93 -14.02 -7.48
C ASN A 233 -6.65 -14.45 -6.02
N ASN A 234 -5.52 -15.11 -5.78
CA ASN A 234 -5.13 -15.62 -4.47
C ASN A 234 -4.21 -14.66 -3.69
N ILE A 235 -4.00 -13.44 -4.19
CA ILE A 235 -3.12 -12.46 -3.52
C ILE A 235 -3.75 -12.05 -2.20
N THR A 236 -3.00 -12.18 -1.12
CA THR A 236 -3.35 -11.64 0.21
C THR A 236 -2.41 -10.52 0.64
N PHE A 237 -1.18 -10.49 0.12
CA PHE A 237 -0.19 -9.45 0.40
C PHE A 237 0.08 -8.63 -0.86
N LEU A 238 -0.29 -7.34 -0.83
CA LEU A 238 -0.03 -6.40 -1.90
C LEU A 238 0.73 -5.18 -1.37
N ASP A 239 1.99 -5.06 -1.77
CA ASP A 239 2.83 -3.89 -1.50
C ASP A 239 3.29 -3.24 -2.80
N ILE A 240 2.78 -2.03 -3.07
CA ILE A 240 3.17 -1.18 -4.20
C ILE A 240 3.66 0.19 -3.72
N ARG A 241 4.14 0.29 -2.47
CA ARG A 241 4.57 1.54 -1.86
C ARG A 241 5.75 2.16 -2.59
N PHE A 242 5.95 3.47 -2.42
CA PHE A 242 7.11 4.19 -2.98
C PHE A 242 7.27 3.95 -4.49
N ASN A 243 6.21 4.28 -5.23
CA ASN A 243 6.16 4.22 -6.69
C ASN A 243 5.48 5.51 -7.22
N PHE A 244 5.18 5.56 -8.50
CA PHE A 244 4.52 6.69 -9.16
C PHE A 244 3.08 6.37 -9.62
N PHE A 245 2.40 5.40 -9.01
CA PHE A 245 1.00 5.10 -9.34
C PHE A 245 0.10 6.31 -9.08
N SER A 246 -0.91 6.49 -9.91
CA SER A 246 -1.75 7.70 -9.93
C SER A 246 -3.22 7.36 -10.20
N GLY A 247 -4.08 8.37 -10.23
CA GLY A 247 -5.52 8.18 -10.41
C GLY A 247 -6.23 7.80 -9.11
N SER A 248 -7.32 7.04 -9.21
CA SER A 248 -8.09 6.60 -8.04
C SER A 248 -7.64 5.25 -7.52
N VAL A 249 -7.88 5.02 -6.23
CA VAL A 249 -7.86 3.67 -5.65
C VAL A 249 -9.23 3.04 -5.92
N PRO A 250 -9.32 1.97 -6.74
CA PRO A 250 -10.60 1.38 -7.11
C PRO A 250 -11.32 0.79 -5.89
N SER A 251 -12.64 0.94 -5.80
CA SER A 251 -13.42 0.41 -4.68
C SER A 251 -13.28 -1.10 -4.51
N GLN A 252 -13.13 -1.82 -5.62
CA GLN A 252 -13.06 -3.28 -5.67
C GLN A 252 -11.89 -3.85 -4.86
N ILE A 253 -10.78 -3.12 -4.68
CA ILE A 253 -9.64 -3.61 -3.90
C ILE A 253 -10.02 -3.85 -2.43
N PHE A 254 -10.91 -3.02 -1.88
CA PHE A 254 -11.39 -3.14 -0.50
C PHE A 254 -12.39 -4.29 -0.33
N SER A 255 -12.81 -4.96 -1.40
CA SER A 255 -13.66 -6.17 -1.31
C SER A 255 -12.87 -7.44 -1.64
N ARG A 256 -11.55 -7.33 -1.84
CA ARG A 256 -10.65 -8.48 -1.98
C ARG A 256 -10.35 -9.09 -0.60
N ASN A 257 -9.95 -10.36 -0.60
CA ASN A 257 -9.44 -11.04 0.59
C ASN A 257 -7.94 -10.75 0.71
N LEU A 258 -7.60 -9.63 1.33
CA LEU A 258 -6.22 -9.18 1.53
C LEU A 258 -5.94 -9.15 3.03
N ASP A 259 -4.74 -9.56 3.43
CA ASP A 259 -4.24 -9.36 4.79
C ASP A 259 -3.48 -8.03 4.88
N VAL A 260 -2.77 -7.65 3.81
CA VAL A 260 -1.94 -6.44 3.74
C VAL A 260 -2.23 -5.68 2.45
N LEU A 261 -2.57 -4.39 2.59
CA LEU A 261 -2.71 -3.46 1.47
C LEU A 261 -1.87 -2.21 1.71
N PHE A 262 -0.73 -2.16 1.03
CA PHE A 262 0.28 -1.13 1.18
C PHE A 262 0.45 -0.36 -0.13
N ILE A 263 -0.13 0.84 -0.18
CA ILE A 263 -0.11 1.70 -1.38
C ILE A 263 0.36 3.13 -1.10
N ASN A 264 0.95 3.37 0.07
CA ASN A 264 1.50 4.67 0.45
C ASN A 264 2.67 5.14 -0.41
N ASN A 265 2.95 6.45 -0.37
CA ASN A 265 4.04 7.09 -1.12
C ASN A 265 3.87 6.87 -2.63
N ASN A 266 2.69 7.26 -3.13
CA ASN A 266 2.32 7.24 -4.54
C ASN A 266 1.66 8.59 -4.91
N ASN A 267 1.12 8.70 -6.12
CA ASN A 267 0.42 9.87 -6.64
C ASN A 267 -1.11 9.67 -6.71
N PHE A 268 -1.71 8.79 -5.90
CA PHE A 268 -3.16 8.58 -5.92
C PHE A 268 -3.91 9.85 -5.53
N LYS A 269 -4.91 10.23 -6.33
CA LYS A 269 -5.71 11.45 -6.19
C LYS A 269 -7.18 11.14 -6.42
N ALA A 270 -7.89 10.81 -5.36
CA ALA A 270 -9.34 10.59 -5.37
C ALA A 270 -9.90 10.66 -3.94
N LYS A 271 -11.22 10.54 -3.81
CA LYS A 271 -11.85 10.26 -2.51
C LYS A 271 -11.68 8.79 -2.13
N LEU A 272 -11.64 8.52 -0.83
CA LEU A 272 -11.74 7.15 -0.33
C LEU A 272 -13.10 6.54 -0.71
N PRO A 273 -13.14 5.32 -1.26
CA PRO A 273 -14.40 4.65 -1.59
C PRO A 273 -15.25 4.37 -0.35
N ALA A 274 -16.57 4.53 -0.49
CA ALA A 274 -17.52 4.29 0.59
C ALA A 274 -17.56 2.84 1.09
N ASN A 275 -17.00 1.88 0.35
CA ASN A 275 -16.88 0.47 0.75
C ASN A 275 -15.54 0.14 1.42
N ILE A 276 -14.73 1.13 1.86
CA ILE A 276 -13.49 0.87 2.61
C ILE A 276 -13.71 -0.09 3.79
N GLY A 277 -14.88 0.00 4.44
CA GLY A 277 -15.33 -0.90 5.50
C GLY A 277 -15.50 -2.37 5.15
N THR A 278 -15.50 -2.75 3.86
CA THR A 278 -15.59 -4.16 3.44
C THR A 278 -14.23 -4.85 3.44
N THR A 279 -13.16 -4.12 3.73
CA THR A 279 -11.81 -4.68 3.68
C THR A 279 -11.62 -5.74 4.75
N SER A 280 -10.95 -6.82 4.35
CA SER A 280 -10.46 -7.89 5.22
C SER A 280 -9.03 -7.61 5.72
N ALA A 281 -8.39 -6.54 5.24
CA ALA A 281 -7.01 -6.22 5.56
C ALA A 281 -6.82 -6.03 7.07
N LEU A 282 -5.72 -6.58 7.57
CA LEU A 282 -5.20 -6.33 8.90
C LEU A 282 -4.39 -5.03 8.91
N PHE A 283 -3.62 -4.80 7.84
CA PHE A 283 -2.73 -3.64 7.70
C PHE A 283 -3.10 -2.84 6.45
N LEU A 284 -3.54 -1.59 6.66
CA LEU A 284 -3.95 -0.70 5.58
C LEU A 284 -3.11 0.58 5.60
N SER A 285 -2.31 0.79 4.54
CA SER A 285 -1.52 2.00 4.39
C SER A 285 -1.79 2.72 3.07
N LEU A 286 -2.36 3.92 3.20
CA LEU A 286 -2.72 4.86 2.14
C LEU A 286 -1.97 6.21 2.30
N ALA A 287 -1.04 6.27 3.25
CA ALA A 287 -0.20 7.39 3.61
C ALA A 287 0.50 8.07 2.41
N ASN A 288 0.88 9.35 2.54
CA ASN A 288 1.72 10.07 1.57
C ASN A 288 1.17 9.98 0.13
N ASN A 289 -0.10 10.36 -0.05
CA ASN A 289 -0.77 10.43 -1.34
C ASN A 289 -1.48 11.80 -1.46
N LYS A 290 -2.36 11.95 -2.46
CA LYS A 290 -3.17 13.15 -2.68
C LYS A 290 -4.67 12.83 -2.50
N LEU A 291 -4.99 11.92 -1.57
CA LEU A 291 -6.38 11.52 -1.31
C LEU A 291 -7.15 12.67 -0.67
N THR A 292 -8.40 12.86 -1.07
CA THR A 292 -9.24 14.02 -0.69
C THR A 292 -10.57 13.58 -0.08
N GLY A 293 -11.31 14.52 0.50
CA GLY A 293 -12.65 14.24 1.04
C GLY A 293 -12.61 13.51 2.38
N GLN A 294 -13.79 13.05 2.82
CA GLN A 294 -13.99 12.48 4.16
C GLN A 294 -13.51 11.04 4.27
N ILE A 295 -13.10 10.64 5.48
CA ILE A 295 -12.97 9.24 5.85
C ILE A 295 -14.39 8.66 5.94
N PRO A 296 -14.77 7.67 5.11
CA PRO A 296 -16.13 7.11 5.13
C PRO A 296 -16.42 6.42 6.46
N SER A 297 -17.63 6.62 7.02
CA SER A 297 -18.06 5.97 8.27
C SER A 297 -18.09 4.45 8.19
N SER A 298 -18.15 3.88 6.98
CA SER A 298 -18.05 2.44 6.79
C SER A 298 -16.74 1.86 7.31
N ILE A 299 -15.68 2.65 7.50
CA ILE A 299 -14.41 2.17 8.07
C ILE A 299 -14.60 1.40 9.38
N GLY A 300 -15.59 1.77 10.21
CA GLY A 300 -15.93 1.07 11.45
C GLY A 300 -16.47 -0.36 11.26
N LYS A 301 -16.74 -0.79 10.03
CA LYS A 301 -17.14 -2.17 9.69
C LYS A 301 -15.96 -3.10 9.39
N ALA A 302 -14.76 -2.54 9.19
CA ALA A 302 -13.56 -3.32 8.89
C ALA A 302 -12.90 -3.83 10.18
N LEU A 303 -13.61 -4.72 10.89
CA LEU A 303 -13.27 -5.18 12.25
C LEU A 303 -11.93 -5.95 12.35
N ALA A 304 -11.36 -6.35 11.20
CA ALA A 304 -10.08 -7.05 11.13
C ALA A 304 -8.87 -6.09 11.23
N LEU A 305 -9.06 -4.78 11.03
CA LEU A 305 -7.97 -3.82 10.99
C LEU A 305 -7.23 -3.73 12.33
N ILE A 306 -5.90 -3.83 12.23
CA ILE A 306 -4.93 -3.71 13.32
C ILE A 306 -4.17 -2.38 13.19
N GLU A 307 -3.84 -1.98 11.96
CA GLU A 307 -3.13 -0.72 11.69
C GLU A 307 -3.75 0.02 10.50
N ILE A 308 -3.92 1.33 10.66
CA ILE A 308 -4.44 2.22 9.62
C ILE A 308 -3.54 3.46 9.52
N LEU A 309 -2.90 3.62 8.36
CA LEU A 309 -2.02 4.75 8.04
C LEU A 309 -2.60 5.58 6.90
N LEU A 310 -3.09 6.79 7.23
CA LEU A 310 -3.67 7.77 6.29
C LEU A 310 -2.94 9.12 6.29
N LEU A 311 -1.81 9.23 6.99
CA LEU A 311 -1.07 10.49 7.14
C LEU A 311 -0.64 11.14 5.82
N ASN A 312 -0.34 12.43 5.86
CA ASN A 312 0.17 13.22 4.71
C ASN A 312 -0.70 13.03 3.46
N ASN A 313 -1.99 13.31 3.59
CA ASN A 313 -2.97 13.34 2.51
C ASN A 313 -3.71 14.70 2.52
N GLN A 314 -4.79 14.82 1.75
CA GLN A 314 -5.67 15.99 1.72
C GLN A 314 -7.08 15.61 2.22
N LEU A 315 -7.17 14.62 3.13
CA LEU A 315 -8.44 14.19 3.71
C LEU A 315 -9.05 15.32 4.53
N SER A 316 -10.36 15.48 4.47
CA SER A 316 -11.07 16.62 5.04
C SER A 316 -12.39 16.22 5.70
N GLY A 317 -13.07 17.18 6.33
CA GLY A 317 -14.27 16.90 7.13
C GLY A 317 -13.93 16.22 8.45
N CYS A 318 -14.91 15.57 9.07
CA CYS A 318 -14.81 15.15 10.46
C CYS A 318 -14.57 13.63 10.61
N LEU A 319 -13.94 13.25 11.73
CA LEU A 319 -13.71 11.84 12.03
C LEU A 319 -15.05 11.13 12.34
N PRO A 320 -15.38 10.02 11.65
CA PRO A 320 -16.56 9.24 11.98
C PRO A 320 -16.40 8.58 13.35
N TYR A 321 -17.44 8.67 14.20
CA TYR A 321 -17.43 8.02 15.52
C TYR A 321 -17.35 6.49 15.39
N GLU A 322 -17.74 5.93 14.24
CA GLU A 322 -17.70 4.51 13.94
C GLU A 322 -16.28 3.91 13.99
N ILE A 323 -15.21 4.72 13.94
CA ILE A 323 -13.84 4.23 14.19
C ILE A 323 -13.74 3.57 15.56
N GLY A 324 -14.53 4.00 16.56
CA GLY A 324 -14.57 3.40 17.88
C GLY A 324 -15.02 1.92 17.91
N TYR A 325 -15.57 1.38 16.81
CA TYR A 325 -15.90 -0.05 16.72
C TYR A 325 -14.69 -0.94 16.40
N LEU A 326 -13.52 -0.35 16.09
CA LEU A 326 -12.31 -1.08 15.72
C LEU A 326 -11.51 -1.50 16.96
N GLU A 327 -12.06 -2.39 17.77
CA GLU A 327 -11.46 -2.87 19.04
C GLU A 327 -10.09 -3.57 18.87
N GLY A 328 -9.80 -4.03 17.64
CA GLY A 328 -8.52 -4.64 17.25
C GLY A 328 -7.38 -3.65 16.99
N LEU A 329 -7.70 -2.36 16.85
CA LEU A 329 -6.78 -1.36 16.33
C LEU A 329 -5.68 -1.02 17.34
N THR A 330 -4.43 -1.08 16.89
CA THR A 330 -3.22 -0.77 17.67
C THR A 330 -2.55 0.52 17.21
N LEU A 331 -2.68 0.85 15.92
CA LEU A 331 -2.14 2.06 15.32
C LEU A 331 -3.19 2.76 14.45
N PHE A 332 -3.43 4.04 14.73
CA PHE A 332 -4.22 4.93 13.88
C PHE A 332 -3.49 6.25 13.64
N ASP A 333 -3.08 6.49 12.39
CA ASP A 333 -2.40 7.72 12.01
C ASP A 333 -3.13 8.45 10.86
N VAL A 334 -3.65 9.64 11.16
CA VAL A 334 -4.24 10.56 10.19
C VAL A 334 -3.54 11.91 10.18
N GLY A 335 -2.30 11.96 10.67
CA GLY A 335 -1.52 13.18 10.81
C GLY A 335 -1.35 13.94 9.49
N ASN A 336 -1.21 15.25 9.56
CA ASN A 336 -1.00 16.13 8.40
C ASN A 336 -2.05 15.94 7.30
N ASN A 337 -3.31 16.18 7.67
CA ASN A 337 -4.45 16.20 6.76
C ASN A 337 -5.21 17.53 6.94
N GLN A 338 -6.41 17.62 6.37
CA GLN A 338 -7.34 18.74 6.53
C GLN A 338 -8.58 18.35 7.35
N LEU A 339 -8.44 17.35 8.23
CA LEU A 339 -9.53 16.86 9.07
C LEU A 339 -9.88 17.90 10.14
N THR A 340 -11.13 17.95 10.54
CA THR A 340 -11.67 18.99 11.44
C THR A 340 -12.71 18.40 12.38
N GLY A 341 -13.14 19.16 13.38
CA GLY A 341 -14.20 18.73 14.30
C GLY A 341 -13.69 18.39 15.69
N PRO A 342 -14.61 18.07 16.62
CA PRO A 342 -14.25 17.49 17.90
C PRO A 342 -13.73 16.06 17.74
N LEU A 343 -12.95 15.59 18.72
CA LEU A 343 -12.54 14.19 18.78
C LEU A 343 -13.71 13.34 19.29
N PRO A 344 -14.11 12.23 18.62
CA PRO A 344 -15.21 11.40 19.09
C PRO A 344 -14.88 10.68 20.41
N CYS A 345 -15.78 10.74 21.39
CA CYS A 345 -15.67 9.96 22.63
C CYS A 345 -15.68 8.44 22.39
N SER A 346 -16.20 7.98 21.25
CA SER A 346 -16.17 6.57 20.86
C SER A 346 -14.75 6.00 20.76
N PHE A 347 -13.71 6.84 20.64
CA PHE A 347 -12.31 6.39 20.65
C PHE A 347 -11.92 5.77 22.00
N ALA A 348 -12.69 6.02 23.07
CA ALA A 348 -12.57 5.31 24.34
C ALA A 348 -12.78 3.78 24.24
N CYS A 349 -13.29 3.29 23.11
CA CYS A 349 -13.50 1.87 22.84
C CYS A 349 -12.32 1.21 22.12
N LEU A 350 -11.28 1.97 21.76
CA LEU A 350 -10.07 1.44 21.14
C LEU A 350 -9.13 0.85 22.20
N ASP A 351 -9.58 -0.19 22.92
CA ASP A 351 -8.88 -0.78 24.08
C ASP A 351 -7.46 -1.30 23.77
N LYS A 352 -7.14 -1.54 22.49
CA LYS A 352 -5.84 -2.01 22.02
C LYS A 352 -4.94 -0.93 21.44
N ILE A 353 -5.38 0.33 21.38
CA ILE A 353 -4.60 1.39 20.72
C ILE A 353 -3.34 1.70 21.53
N GLU A 354 -2.21 1.70 20.82
CA GLU A 354 -0.88 2.01 21.36
C GLU A 354 -0.39 3.34 20.77
N GLN A 355 -0.64 3.58 19.49
CA GLN A 355 -0.19 4.74 18.75
C GLN A 355 -1.39 5.45 18.08
N LEU A 356 -1.73 6.64 18.57
CA LEU A 356 -2.79 7.48 18.02
C LEU A 356 -2.23 8.84 17.59
N ASN A 357 -2.08 9.04 16.28
CA ASN A 357 -1.53 10.27 15.71
C ASN A 357 -2.58 11.05 14.90
N LEU A 358 -2.96 12.20 15.43
CA LEU A 358 -3.92 13.14 14.86
C LEU A 358 -3.29 14.51 14.58
N ALA A 359 -1.95 14.62 14.67
CA ALA A 359 -1.24 15.89 14.61
C ALA A 359 -1.39 16.60 13.26
N GLY A 360 -1.22 17.93 13.24
CA GLY A 360 -1.23 18.71 12.00
C GLY A 360 -2.57 18.67 11.27
N ASN A 361 -3.67 18.80 11.99
CA ASN A 361 -5.03 18.86 11.44
C ASN A 361 -5.76 20.13 11.95
N PHE A 362 -7.07 20.20 11.73
CA PHE A 362 -7.96 21.26 12.19
C PHE A 362 -8.91 20.79 13.29
N PHE A 363 -8.53 19.80 14.11
CA PHE A 363 -9.36 19.34 15.23
C PHE A 363 -9.50 20.42 16.31
N TYR A 364 -10.65 20.51 16.95
CA TYR A 364 -10.96 21.57 17.91
C TYR A 364 -11.85 21.10 19.07
N GLY A 365 -12.04 21.98 20.05
CA GLY A 365 -12.84 21.69 21.24
C GLY A 365 -12.01 21.04 22.36
N PRO A 366 -12.66 20.45 23.37
CA PRO A 366 -11.96 19.74 24.43
C PRO A 366 -11.41 18.41 23.94
N VAL A 367 -10.25 17.99 24.45
CA VAL A 367 -9.79 16.60 24.32
C VAL A 367 -10.60 15.74 25.31
N PRO A 368 -11.32 14.69 24.87
CA PRO A 368 -12.09 13.85 25.77
C PRO A 368 -11.20 13.06 26.74
N GLU A 369 -11.43 13.22 28.05
CA GLU A 369 -10.68 12.52 29.10
C GLU A 369 -10.72 10.99 28.95
N VAL A 370 -11.82 10.47 28.41
CA VAL A 370 -12.01 9.04 28.15
C VAL A 370 -11.03 8.48 27.11
N VAL A 371 -10.52 9.32 26.19
CA VAL A 371 -9.48 8.90 25.23
C VAL A 371 -8.11 8.86 25.91
N CYS A 372 -7.82 9.81 26.80
CA CYS A 372 -6.60 9.80 27.60
C CYS A 372 -6.59 8.70 28.68
N ALA A 373 -7.74 8.09 28.98
CA ALA A 373 -7.86 6.98 29.93
C ALA A 373 -7.57 5.59 29.32
N LEU A 374 -7.24 5.51 28.02
CA LEU A 374 -6.92 4.25 27.34
C LEU A 374 -5.62 3.65 27.90
N GLY A 375 -5.72 2.45 28.48
CA GLY A 375 -4.64 1.86 29.27
C GLY A 375 -3.39 1.43 28.51
N LYS A 376 -3.47 1.28 27.18
CA LYS A 376 -2.35 0.83 26.32
C LYS A 376 -1.68 1.94 25.52
N LEU A 377 -2.15 3.18 25.68
CA LEU A 377 -1.64 4.29 24.89
C LEU A 377 -0.18 4.58 25.23
N GLU A 378 0.70 4.39 24.26
CA GLU A 378 2.13 4.69 24.36
C GLU A 378 2.44 6.09 23.80
N ASN A 379 1.68 6.51 22.79
CA ASN A 379 1.84 7.78 22.13
C ASN A 379 0.49 8.32 21.62
N LEU A 380 0.17 9.53 22.04
CA LEU A 380 -0.97 10.31 21.60
C LEU A 380 -0.48 11.65 21.05
N SER A 381 -0.46 11.79 19.74
CA SER A 381 0.00 13.02 19.10
C SER A 381 -1.19 13.85 18.64
N LEU A 382 -1.44 14.96 19.33
CA LEU A 382 -2.50 15.93 19.03
C LEU A 382 -1.93 17.29 18.63
N SER A 383 -0.61 17.39 18.42
CA SER A 383 0.06 18.67 18.19
C SER A 383 -0.35 19.32 16.88
N GLY A 384 -0.29 20.65 16.83
CA GLY A 384 -0.63 21.39 15.61
C GLY A 384 -2.12 21.40 15.26
N ASN A 385 -3.02 21.25 16.24
CA ASN A 385 -4.48 21.35 16.08
C ASN A 385 -5.01 22.66 16.70
N TYR A 386 -6.31 22.72 17.00
CA TYR A 386 -7.01 23.85 17.63
C TYR A 386 -7.80 23.41 18.87
N PHE A 387 -7.31 22.40 19.60
CA PHE A 387 -7.91 22.00 20.87
C PHE A 387 -7.84 23.14 21.89
N THR A 388 -8.89 23.30 22.68
CA THR A 388 -9.05 24.45 23.60
C THR A 388 -8.92 24.07 25.07
N GLN A 389 -9.14 22.80 25.41
CA GLN A 389 -9.23 22.35 26.79
C GLN A 389 -8.71 20.91 26.93
N VAL A 390 -8.11 20.63 28.10
CA VAL A 390 -7.73 19.30 28.56
C VAL A 390 -8.00 19.16 30.05
N GLY A 391 -8.48 18.00 30.49
CA GLY A 391 -8.69 17.68 31.88
C GLY A 391 -7.49 16.99 32.54
N PRO A 392 -7.66 16.51 33.78
CA PRO A 392 -6.56 16.02 34.62
C PRO A 392 -5.89 14.73 34.09
N ILE A 393 -6.63 13.80 33.50
CA ILE A 393 -6.08 12.55 32.95
C ILE A 393 -5.21 12.86 31.74
N CYS A 394 -5.68 13.71 30.82
CA CYS A 394 -4.87 14.14 29.69
C CYS A 394 -3.62 14.92 30.14
N ARG A 395 -3.71 15.75 31.19
CA ARG A 395 -2.54 16.45 31.75
C ARG A 395 -1.49 15.50 32.32
N ASP A 396 -1.90 14.40 32.95
CA ASP A 396 -0.96 13.36 33.39
C ASP A 396 -0.20 12.77 32.20
N LEU A 397 -0.88 12.46 31.10
CA LEU A 397 -0.22 11.97 29.89
C LEU A 397 0.76 12.99 29.28
N ILE A 398 0.46 14.28 29.33
CA ILE A 398 1.38 15.35 28.90
C ILE A 398 2.65 15.32 29.77
N ASN A 399 2.49 15.25 31.09
CA ASN A 399 3.62 15.21 32.03
C ASN A 399 4.49 13.96 31.84
N ARG A 400 3.87 12.83 31.47
CA ARG A 400 4.56 11.57 31.16
C ARG A 400 5.19 11.53 29.76
N GLY A 401 4.96 12.54 28.93
CA GLY A 401 5.44 12.60 27.55
C GLY A 401 4.71 11.65 26.59
N VAL A 402 3.59 11.08 27.00
CA VAL A 402 2.74 10.22 26.17
C VAL A 402 1.85 11.06 25.25
N LEU A 403 1.34 12.20 25.74
CA LEU A 403 0.50 13.13 24.97
C LEU A 403 1.30 14.36 24.51
N ASP A 404 1.49 14.51 23.20
CA ASP A 404 1.96 15.76 22.60
C ASP A 404 0.78 16.66 22.22
N LEU A 405 0.66 17.81 22.90
CA LEU A 405 -0.38 18.81 22.67
C LEU A 405 0.19 20.19 22.30
N LYS A 406 1.44 20.26 21.82
CA LYS A 406 2.04 21.53 21.38
C LYS A 406 1.28 22.13 20.20
N ASN A 407 1.39 23.44 20.00
CA ASN A 407 0.81 24.16 18.87
C ASN A 407 -0.72 23.97 18.77
N ASN A 408 -1.42 24.10 19.90
CA ASN A 408 -2.89 24.10 20.03
C ASN A 408 -3.40 25.45 20.58
N CYS A 409 -4.66 25.52 21.01
CA CYS A 409 -5.30 26.72 21.56
C CYS A 409 -5.64 26.59 23.06
N VAL A 410 -4.80 25.87 23.83
CA VAL A 410 -5.01 25.65 25.27
C VAL A 410 -4.31 26.75 26.07
N LEU A 411 -5.07 27.68 26.65
CA LEU A 411 -4.52 28.95 27.18
C LEU A 411 -3.48 28.79 28.30
N ASP A 412 -3.54 27.72 29.09
CA ASP A 412 -2.73 27.54 30.29
C ASP A 412 -1.59 26.51 30.13
N LEU A 413 -1.30 26.10 28.89
CA LEU A 413 -0.16 25.22 28.56
C LEU A 413 0.92 25.96 27.77
N PRO A 414 2.19 25.53 27.86
CA PRO A 414 3.28 26.12 27.08
C PRO A 414 3.24 25.70 25.61
N PHE A 415 4.00 26.42 24.76
CA PHE A 415 4.20 26.13 23.34
C PHE A 415 2.90 26.07 22.51
N GLN A 416 1.97 26.97 22.76
CA GLN A 416 0.67 27.02 22.10
C GLN A 416 0.66 28.02 20.94
N ARG A 417 -0.36 27.95 20.09
CA ARG A 417 -0.60 28.90 19.00
C ARG A 417 -0.79 30.31 19.55
N SER A 418 -0.56 31.30 18.69
CA SER A 418 -0.85 32.68 19.07
C SER A 418 -2.36 32.86 19.31
N PRO A 419 -2.77 33.76 20.23
CA PRO A 419 -4.18 34.11 20.40
C PRO A 419 -4.85 34.55 19.10
N MET A 420 -4.11 35.22 18.21
CA MET A 420 -4.60 35.66 16.91
C MET A 420 -4.91 34.48 15.99
N ASP A 421 -4.03 33.47 15.91
CA ASP A 421 -4.28 32.27 15.09
C ASP A 421 -5.51 31.51 15.58
N CYS A 422 -5.66 31.37 16.90
CA CYS A 422 -6.83 30.74 17.50
C CYS A 422 -8.11 31.55 17.21
N ALA A 423 -8.09 32.87 17.42
CA ALA A 423 -9.23 33.74 17.12
C ALA A 423 -9.62 33.70 15.63
N MET A 424 -8.63 33.73 14.73
CA MET A 424 -8.87 33.61 13.30
C MET A 424 -9.51 32.27 12.94
N PHE A 425 -9.05 31.16 13.53
CA PHE A 425 -9.65 29.86 13.31
C PHE A 425 -11.11 29.80 13.77
N PHE A 426 -11.40 30.26 14.99
CA PHE A 426 -12.76 30.22 15.56
C PHE A 426 -13.70 31.28 14.99
N SER A 427 -13.20 32.29 14.27
CA SER A 427 -14.03 33.26 13.56
C SER A 427 -14.85 32.65 12.42
N ARG A 428 -14.46 31.46 11.93
CA ARG A 428 -15.14 30.75 10.85
C ARG A 428 -15.77 29.47 11.38
N PRO A 429 -17.11 29.36 11.39
CA PRO A 429 -17.78 28.16 11.87
C PRO A 429 -17.42 26.95 11.00
N ARG A 430 -17.14 25.83 11.64
CA ARG A 430 -16.93 24.53 10.99
C ARG A 430 -18.00 23.58 11.47
N TRP A 431 -18.56 22.80 10.55
CA TRP A 431 -19.71 21.96 10.84
C TRP A 431 -19.37 20.49 10.65
N CYS A 432 -19.70 19.68 11.65
CA CYS A 432 -19.64 18.24 11.58
C CYS A 432 -21.07 17.69 11.58
N PRO A 433 -21.39 16.74 10.67
CA PRO A 433 -22.68 16.08 10.71
C PRO A 433 -22.83 15.30 12.03
N PHE A 434 -24.03 15.32 12.60
CA PHE A 434 -24.40 14.58 13.81
C PHE A 434 -23.50 14.86 15.02
N LEU A 435 -23.38 16.14 15.43
CA LEU A 435 -22.60 16.55 16.61
C LEU A 435 -22.88 15.71 17.87
N GLN A 436 -24.12 15.23 18.07
CA GLN A 436 -24.45 14.37 19.22
C GLN A 436 -23.67 13.05 19.23
N SER A 437 -23.30 12.52 18.06
CA SER A 437 -22.54 11.25 17.94
C SER A 437 -21.13 11.35 18.51
N TYR A 438 -20.57 12.55 18.65
CA TYR A 438 -19.23 12.75 19.21
C TYR A 438 -19.17 12.55 20.72
N ASN A 439 -20.32 12.60 21.40
CA ASN A 439 -20.42 12.28 22.82
C ASN A 439 -20.84 10.81 23.08
N PHE A 440 -21.11 10.06 22.02
CA PHE A 440 -21.55 8.67 22.11
C PHE A 440 -20.36 7.73 22.30
N ILE A 441 -20.50 6.79 23.24
CA ILE A 441 -19.52 5.73 23.53
C ILE A 441 -20.24 4.39 23.33
N PRO A 442 -19.97 3.65 22.24
CA PRO A 442 -20.71 2.43 21.92
C PRO A 442 -20.39 1.22 22.81
N CYS A 443 -19.22 1.21 23.45
CA CYS A 443 -18.76 0.13 24.32
C CYS A 443 -19.09 0.40 25.79
N LYS A 444 -18.92 -0.63 26.64
CA LYS A 444 -18.82 -0.42 28.09
C LYS A 444 -17.40 0.07 28.40
N PRO A 445 -17.19 1.31 28.85
CA PRO A 445 -15.86 1.81 29.10
C PRO A 445 -15.18 0.94 30.16
N SER A 446 -14.07 0.32 29.76
CA SER A 446 -13.16 -0.47 30.59
C SER A 446 -12.61 0.35 31.78
N HIS A 447 -12.59 1.69 31.64
CA HIS A 447 -12.14 2.64 32.65
C HIS A 447 -13.16 3.77 32.87
N SER A 448 -14.31 3.47 33.49
CA SER A 448 -15.26 4.50 33.91
C SER A 448 -14.78 5.20 35.19
N PRO A 449 -14.62 6.54 35.23
CA PRO A 449 -14.22 7.28 36.43
C PRO A 449 -15.27 7.28 37.56
N HIS A 450 -16.47 6.72 37.34
CA HIS A 450 -17.58 6.78 38.27
C HIS A 450 -17.92 5.46 39.00
N ALA A 451 -17.09 4.42 38.88
CA ALA A 451 -17.25 3.20 39.67
C ALA A 451 -16.40 3.24 40.96
N SER A 452 -16.62 4.23 41.82
CA SER A 452 -16.12 4.24 43.19
C SER A 452 -17.26 4.56 44.15
N THR A 453 -18.06 3.55 44.47
CA THR A 453 -18.71 3.45 45.78
C THR A 453 -19.04 1.99 46.08
N ARG A 454 -18.32 1.44 47.08
CA ARG A 454 -18.57 0.21 47.85
C ARG A 454 -18.32 -1.10 47.06
N GLN A 455 -17.60 -2.10 47.55
CA GLN A 455 -17.27 -2.51 48.91
C GLN A 455 -16.00 -3.38 48.83
N ALA A 456 -15.06 -3.16 49.75
CA ALA A 456 -13.94 -4.06 49.94
C ALA A 456 -14.43 -5.44 50.36
N SER A 457 -14.00 -6.49 49.64
CA SER A 457 -13.91 -7.84 50.21
C SER A 457 -12.60 -8.47 49.72
N TYR A 458 -11.76 -8.78 50.69
CA TYR A 458 -10.54 -9.56 50.56
C TYR A 458 -10.90 -11.02 50.28
N SER A 459 -10.38 -11.60 49.19
CA SER A 459 -9.89 -12.99 49.20
C SER A 459 -9.29 -13.38 47.85
N GLY A 460 -8.09 -13.97 47.88
CA GLY A 460 -7.63 -14.91 46.85
C GLY A 460 -6.38 -14.47 46.10
N TRP A 461 -5.21 -14.70 46.71
CA TRP A 461 -3.95 -14.79 45.97
C TRP A 461 -4.09 -15.79 44.82
N LYS A 462 -3.80 -15.35 43.58
CA LYS A 462 -3.44 -16.21 42.45
C LYS A 462 -2.21 -15.63 41.74
N ALA A 463 -1.35 -16.57 41.35
CA ALA A 463 0.05 -16.46 40.96
C ALA A 463 0.35 -15.50 39.79
N PRO A 464 1.60 -15.02 39.65
CA PRO A 464 1.98 -14.05 38.64
C PRO A 464 2.04 -14.69 37.24
N PRO A 465 1.49 -14.05 36.19
CA PRO A 465 1.85 -14.42 34.83
C PRO A 465 3.18 -13.76 34.46
N LEU A 466 4.24 -14.54 34.64
CA LEU A 466 5.38 -14.71 33.74
C LEU A 466 5.76 -13.50 32.87
N THR A 467 6.81 -12.81 33.31
CA THR A 467 7.77 -12.16 32.40
C THR A 467 8.33 -13.19 31.42
N HIS A 468 8.08 -13.02 30.13
CA HIS A 468 8.74 -13.72 29.03
C HIS A 468 8.70 -12.73 27.84
N SER A 469 9.79 -12.17 27.32
CA SER A 469 11.13 -12.73 27.08
C SER A 469 11.10 -14.10 26.41
N SER A 470 10.07 -14.43 25.63
CA SER A 470 10.20 -15.29 24.43
C SER A 470 8.93 -15.21 23.59
N LEU A 471 8.94 -14.35 22.58
CA LEU A 471 8.25 -14.68 21.34
C LEU A 471 9.25 -15.43 20.47
N ILE A 472 9.06 -16.75 20.44
CA ILE A 472 9.65 -17.62 19.44
C ILE A 472 9.21 -17.09 18.08
N LYS A 473 10.21 -16.74 17.27
CA LYS A 473 10.11 -16.52 15.83
C LYS A 473 9.32 -17.66 15.20
N HIS A 474 8.10 -17.38 14.76
CA HIS A 474 7.55 -18.15 13.66
C HIS A 474 8.13 -17.61 12.35
N ARG A 475 8.78 -18.53 11.65
CA ARG A 475 9.42 -18.41 10.35
C ARG A 475 8.43 -17.90 9.31
N LEU A 476 8.81 -16.83 8.61
CA LEU A 476 8.69 -16.71 7.16
C LEU A 476 10.12 -16.69 6.62
#